data_AF-A0A432UGL0-F1
#
_entry.id   AF-A0A432UGL0-F1
#
_cell.length_a   1.000
_cell.length_b   1.000
_cell.length_c   1.000
_cell.angle_alpha   90.00
_cell.angle_beta   90.00
_cell.angle_gamma   90.00
#
_symmetry.space_group_name_H-M   'P 1'
#
loop_
_entity.id
_entity.type
_entity.pdbx_description
1 polymer ?
#
loop_
_entity_poly.entity_id
_entity_poly.type
_entity_poly.pdbx_seq_one_letter_code
_entity_poly.pdbx_strand_id
1 'polypeptide(L)'
;ERFMEAAREGDSYALVNPRTHQEVRRLPASEILSEIIHSAWSSGEPGIIFLDRINRSNPTPKLGEIESTNPCGEQPLLPYESCNLGSINLGKFITPDKEIDFRGLKEIVWDGVHFLDNVIDANKFPLDEIRQMTRKTRKIGLGVMGFADLLIALGVPYNSARAVEIARQIMTFIEKESKEASAALAEKRGNFPAYKGSIYDNPETPFMRNATTTTIAPTGTISIIAGSSSGIEPLFAVSYIRKVLDGSELVEAHPMFVEAMKERGLYSQELMEQIAESGSVQNIDEVPEDLKEIFITSMDVSPEDHIAIQAAFQESTDNAVSKTINFPEQATEEEVRRAYMLAWEKGLKGITIYRYGSRPIQVLNLRKKKTGTQEPECVCAPNGKIAPRPRPLRTHGVTERVRTGCGNLYVTVNWDDHDFCEVFAQMGKAGGCAACQIEAESRLISLALRSGVSPRVIIKQLSGIRCPSPSWVEGKQILSCPDAMAKVLASVANVEVKVDDHTLMACPDCGSVLEMEEGCLLCRSCGFSKCS
;
A
#
# COMPACT_ATOMS: atom_id res chain seq x y z
N GLU A 1 10.74 14.31 20.79
CA GLU A 1 10.34 14.80 22.12
C GLU A 1 9.89 16.24 22.05
N ARG A 2 10.77 17.21 21.77
CA ARG A 2 10.44 18.66 21.78
C ARG A 2 9.16 19.05 21.02
N PHE A 3 8.96 18.48 19.83
CA PHE A 3 7.75 18.75 19.05
C PHE A 3 6.47 18.25 19.75
N MET A 4 6.50 17.04 20.31
CA MET A 4 5.34 16.44 20.98
C MET A 4 5.03 17.14 22.30
N GLU A 5 6.08 17.53 23.06
CA GLU A 5 5.94 18.34 24.27
C GLU A 5 5.30 19.69 23.96
N ALA A 6 5.81 20.40 22.95
CA ALA A 6 5.23 21.66 22.50
C ALA A 6 3.78 21.49 22.02
N ALA A 7 3.47 20.42 21.30
CA ALA A 7 2.11 20.15 20.84
C ALA A 7 1.14 19.89 21.99
N ARG A 8 1.59 19.21 23.06
CA ARG A 8 0.80 18.98 24.28
C ARG A 8 0.58 20.26 25.08
N GLU A 9 1.61 21.10 25.18
CA GLU A 9 1.61 22.31 26.00
C GLU A 9 1.00 23.52 25.28
N GLY A 10 0.71 23.40 23.98
CA GLY A 10 0.18 24.49 23.16
C GLY A 10 1.24 25.50 22.71
N ASP A 11 2.51 25.10 22.76
CA ASP A 11 3.66 25.92 22.44
C ASP A 11 4.01 25.93 20.94
N SER A 12 4.92 26.84 20.58
CA SER A 12 5.44 26.95 19.21
C SER A 12 6.68 26.08 18.99
N TYR A 13 6.80 25.52 17.80
CA TYR A 13 7.94 24.72 17.34
C TYR A 13 8.72 25.47 16.24
N ALA A 14 10.05 25.39 16.32
CA ALA A 14 10.96 26.05 15.39
C ALA A 14 11.23 25.20 14.15
N LEU A 15 11.01 25.79 12.97
CA LEU A 15 11.45 25.24 11.69
C LEU A 15 12.90 25.65 11.43
N VAL A 16 13.81 24.68 11.39
CA VAL A 16 15.25 24.90 11.23
C VAL A 16 15.68 24.50 9.83
N ASN A 17 16.45 25.35 9.16
CA ASN A 17 17.05 25.00 7.87
C ASN A 17 18.23 24.04 8.09
N PRO A 18 18.22 22.83 7.49
CA PRO A 18 19.27 21.85 7.73
C PRO A 18 20.64 22.25 7.19
N ARG A 19 20.73 23.25 6.30
CA ARG A 19 22.01 23.73 5.73
C ARG A 19 22.67 24.82 6.58
N THR A 20 21.86 25.69 7.19
CA THR A 20 22.36 26.84 7.97
C THR A 20 22.24 26.63 9.47
N HIS A 21 21.47 25.64 9.91
CA HIS A 21 21.10 25.39 11.31
C HIS A 21 20.46 26.60 12.01
N GLN A 22 19.92 27.54 11.22
CA GLN A 22 19.22 28.71 11.72
C GLN A 22 17.72 28.49 11.70
N GLU A 23 17.05 29.01 12.73
CA GLU A 23 15.60 29.08 12.80
C GLU A 23 15.09 29.99 11.68
N VAL A 24 14.19 29.46 10.84
CA VAL A 24 13.58 30.20 9.72
C VAL A 24 12.22 30.76 10.13
N ARG A 25 11.45 29.98 10.91
CA ARG A 25 10.09 30.33 11.33
C ARG A 25 9.70 29.52 12.57
N ARG A 26 8.80 30.06 13.40
CA ARG A 26 8.04 29.31 14.41
C ARG A 26 6.59 29.15 14.02
N LEU A 27 6.03 27.98 14.31
CA LEU A 27 4.63 27.64 14.08
C LEU A 27 4.04 26.98 15.33
N PRO A 28 2.74 27.10 15.61
CA PRO A 28 2.10 26.35 16.69
C PRO A 28 2.25 24.83 16.45
N ALA A 29 2.83 24.12 17.42
CA ALA A 29 3.08 22.69 17.27
C ALA A 29 1.77 21.88 17.17
N SER A 30 0.73 22.34 17.87
CA SER A 30 -0.62 21.77 17.86
C SER A 30 -1.29 21.84 16.49
N GLU A 31 -1.08 22.92 15.72
CA GLU A 31 -1.60 23.07 14.36
C GLU A 31 -0.92 22.07 13.41
N ILE A 32 0.41 21.97 13.46
CA ILE A 32 1.16 20.99 12.64
C ILE A 32 0.73 19.57 12.97
N LEU A 33 0.59 19.24 14.26
CA LEU A 33 0.14 17.91 14.68
C LEU A 33 -1.28 17.63 14.17
N SER A 34 -2.17 18.63 14.16
CA SER A 34 -3.52 18.50 13.62
C SER A 34 -3.53 18.22 12.12
N GLU A 35 -2.69 18.89 11.33
CA GLU A 35 -2.53 18.60 9.90
C GLU A 35 -2.01 17.17 9.66
N ILE A 36 -1.03 16.71 10.46
CA ILE A 36 -0.52 15.34 10.40
C ILE A 36 -1.66 14.34 10.68
N ILE A 37 -2.46 14.59 11.72
CA ILE A 37 -3.59 13.75 12.11
C ILE A 37 -4.66 13.72 11.02
N HIS A 38 -5.03 14.87 10.47
CA HIS A 38 -6.02 14.96 9.39
C HIS A 38 -5.57 14.17 8.15
N SER A 39 -4.30 14.30 7.78
CA SER A 39 -3.72 13.55 6.67
C SER A 39 -3.74 12.04 6.94
N ALA A 40 -3.34 11.62 8.14
CA ALA A 40 -3.32 10.21 8.53
C ALA A 40 -4.75 9.62 8.60
N TRP A 41 -5.70 10.37 9.13
CA TRP A 41 -7.11 9.96 9.21
C TRP A 41 -7.76 9.82 7.82
N SER A 42 -7.39 10.70 6.88
CA SER A 42 -7.95 10.70 5.52
C SER A 42 -7.29 9.69 4.59
N SER A 43 -6.01 9.35 4.80
CA SER A 43 -5.23 8.55 3.83
C SER A 43 -4.41 7.39 4.42
N GLY A 44 -4.34 7.27 5.74
CA GLY A 44 -3.42 6.38 6.46
C GLY A 44 -1.98 6.88 6.54
N GLU A 45 -1.69 8.09 6.04
CA GLU A 45 -0.33 8.68 6.02
C GLU A 45 -0.35 10.16 6.38
N PRO A 46 0.73 10.72 6.96
CA PRO A 46 1.95 10.02 7.33
C PRO A 46 1.85 9.32 8.69
N GLY A 47 2.57 8.21 8.85
CA GLY A 47 2.93 7.70 10.18
C GLY A 47 3.89 8.64 10.93
N ILE A 48 4.13 8.36 12.21
CA ILE A 48 5.08 9.12 13.05
C ILE A 48 6.20 8.21 13.53
N ILE A 49 7.44 8.67 13.38
CA ILE A 49 8.62 8.06 14.01
C ILE A 49 9.21 9.03 15.03
N PHE A 50 9.60 8.50 16.19
CA PHE A 50 10.16 9.27 17.30
C PHE A 50 11.69 9.14 17.30
N LEU A 51 12.37 9.95 16.47
CA LEU A 51 13.82 9.88 16.24
C LEU A 51 14.65 9.98 17.53
N ASP A 52 14.23 10.80 18.50
CA ASP A 52 14.93 10.90 19.79
C ASP A 52 14.96 9.55 20.54
N ARG A 53 13.88 8.76 20.46
CA ARG A 53 13.80 7.42 21.12
C ARG A 53 14.62 6.38 20.40
N ILE A 54 14.55 6.42 19.08
CA ILE A 54 15.39 5.61 18.21
C ILE A 54 16.86 5.86 18.54
N ASN A 55 17.29 7.12 18.64
CA ASN A 55 18.69 7.45 18.91
C ASN A 55 19.10 7.21 20.37
N ARG A 56 18.20 7.35 21.35
CA ARG A 56 18.48 6.90 22.74
C ARG A 56 18.80 5.40 22.85
N SER A 57 18.26 4.60 21.93
CA SER A 57 18.50 3.16 21.85
C SER A 57 19.48 2.75 20.73
N ASN A 58 20.16 3.71 20.10
CA ASN A 58 21.15 3.43 19.06
C ASN A 58 22.36 2.69 19.67
N PRO A 59 22.65 1.44 19.25
CA PRO A 59 23.74 0.67 19.84
C PRO A 59 25.13 1.21 19.45
N THR A 60 25.23 1.99 18.38
CA THR A 60 26.49 2.51 17.83
C THR A 60 26.46 4.03 17.67
N PRO A 61 26.28 4.80 18.76
CA PRO A 61 26.05 6.25 18.68
C PRO A 61 27.26 7.03 18.14
N LYS A 62 28.48 6.50 18.30
CA LYS A 62 29.70 7.12 17.76
C LYS A 62 29.82 7.04 16.23
N LEU A 63 29.01 6.22 15.57
CA LEU A 63 29.01 6.09 14.10
C LEU A 63 28.13 7.14 13.41
N GLY A 64 27.16 7.71 14.13
CA GLY A 64 26.23 8.70 13.59
C GLY A 64 24.87 8.66 14.27
N GLU A 65 24.01 9.58 13.85
CA GLU A 65 22.61 9.66 14.25
C GLU A 65 21.74 8.92 13.23
N ILE A 66 20.73 8.18 13.71
CA ILE A 66 19.73 7.52 12.87
C ILE A 66 18.68 8.57 12.50
N GLU A 67 18.55 8.86 11.21
CA GLU A 67 17.67 9.93 10.68
C GLU A 67 16.39 9.39 10.02
N SER A 68 16.31 8.09 9.74
CA SER A 68 15.16 7.47 9.08
C SER A 68 15.01 6.00 9.46
N THR A 69 13.94 5.39 8.94
CA THR A 69 13.70 3.95 8.98
C THR A 69 13.60 3.39 7.55
N ASN A 70 13.57 2.06 7.44
CA ASN A 70 13.10 1.38 6.24
C ASN A 70 11.58 1.61 6.02
N PRO A 71 11.00 1.16 4.88
CA PRO A 71 9.60 1.44 4.53
C PRO A 71 8.54 1.03 5.55
N CYS A 72 8.78 -0.04 6.32
CA CYS A 72 7.80 -0.57 7.28
C CYS A 72 8.01 -0.08 8.72
N GLY A 73 9.01 0.78 8.96
CA GLY A 73 9.25 1.46 10.23
C GLY A 73 10.01 0.65 11.29
N GLU A 74 10.23 -0.64 11.07
CA GLU A 74 10.82 -1.57 12.05
C GLU A 74 12.35 -1.57 12.10
N GLN A 75 13.01 -1.03 11.08
CA GLN A 75 14.48 -0.93 10.98
C GLN A 75 14.94 0.53 10.96
N PRO A 76 15.20 1.13 12.14
CA PRO A 76 15.98 2.34 12.24
C PRO A 76 17.47 2.04 11.98
N LEU A 77 18.00 2.60 10.90
CA LEU A 77 19.34 2.28 10.40
C LEU A 77 20.15 3.56 10.15
N LEU A 78 21.45 3.48 10.40
CA LEU A 78 22.39 4.53 9.98
C LEU A 78 22.53 4.52 8.45
N PRO A 79 23.03 5.61 7.84
CA PRO A 79 23.31 5.64 6.41
C PRO A 79 24.14 4.44 5.96
N TYR A 80 23.69 3.79 4.88
CA TYR A 80 24.29 2.59 4.28
C TYR A 80 24.28 1.33 5.17
N GLU A 81 23.66 1.33 6.35
CA GLU A 81 23.39 0.08 7.05
C GLU A 81 22.32 -0.74 6.31
N SER A 82 22.38 -2.06 6.49
CA SER A 82 21.30 -2.96 6.12
C SER A 82 21.07 -3.96 7.25
N CYS A 83 19.92 -4.62 7.19
CA CYS A 83 19.51 -5.62 8.17
C CYS A 83 18.88 -6.80 7.42
N ASN A 84 19.23 -8.02 7.83
CA ASN A 84 18.54 -9.22 7.39
C ASN A 84 17.57 -9.71 8.46
N LEU A 85 16.38 -10.10 8.02
CA LEU A 85 15.24 -10.37 8.87
C LEU A 85 14.90 -11.86 8.92
N GLY A 86 14.38 -12.31 10.06
CA GLY A 86 13.78 -13.62 10.25
C GLY A 86 12.64 -13.55 11.25
N SER A 87 11.70 -14.50 11.21
CA SER A 87 10.54 -14.49 12.12
C SER A 87 10.23 -15.89 12.64
N ILE A 88 10.10 -16.00 13.96
CA ILE A 88 9.73 -17.24 14.65
C ILE A 88 8.21 -17.37 14.66
N ASN A 89 7.68 -18.53 14.25
CA ASN A 89 6.24 -18.81 14.37
C ASN A 89 5.89 -19.22 15.81
N LEU A 90 5.35 -18.30 16.59
CA LEU A 90 4.98 -18.52 17.99
C LEU A 90 3.88 -19.58 18.17
N GLY A 91 2.99 -19.74 17.18
CA GLY A 91 1.94 -20.75 17.20
C GLY A 91 2.45 -22.20 17.16
N LYS A 92 3.76 -22.43 17.08
CA LYS A 92 4.39 -23.75 17.18
C LYS A 92 5.03 -24.06 18.53
N PHE A 93 5.08 -23.09 19.46
CA PHE A 93 5.73 -23.24 20.76
C PHE A 93 4.72 -23.34 21.89
N ILE A 94 3.84 -24.34 21.78
CA ILE A 94 2.81 -24.65 22.77
C ILE A 94 2.96 -26.11 23.20
N THR A 95 3.00 -26.34 24.50
CA THR A 95 3.06 -27.68 25.11
C THR A 95 1.67 -28.34 25.11
N PRO A 96 1.58 -29.68 25.27
CA PRO A 96 0.30 -30.37 25.41
C PRO A 96 -0.58 -29.84 26.56
N ASP A 97 0.04 -29.27 27.60
CA ASP A 97 -0.64 -28.69 28.76
C ASP A 97 -1.12 -27.24 28.52
N LYS A 98 -1.06 -26.76 27.27
CA LYS A 98 -1.40 -25.38 26.87
C LYS A 98 -0.56 -24.31 27.57
N GLU A 99 0.73 -24.57 27.72
CA GLU A 99 1.73 -23.60 28.18
C GLU A 99 2.72 -23.26 27.06
N ILE A 100 3.40 -22.12 27.18
CA ILE A 100 4.42 -21.70 26.21
C ILE A 100 5.67 -22.59 26.35
N ASP A 101 6.13 -23.19 25.26
CA ASP A 101 7.37 -23.97 25.23
C ASP A 101 8.60 -23.06 25.12
N PHE A 102 9.02 -22.52 26.26
CA PHE A 102 10.22 -21.68 26.35
C PHE A 102 11.52 -22.44 26.02
N ARG A 103 11.54 -23.76 26.19
CA ARG A 103 12.74 -24.55 25.87
C ARG A 103 12.92 -24.64 24.36
N GLY A 104 11.88 -25.04 23.62
CA GLY A 104 11.90 -25.03 22.16
C GLY A 104 12.14 -23.63 21.61
N LEU A 105 11.53 -22.61 22.24
CA LEU A 105 11.71 -21.22 21.83
C LEU A 105 13.17 -20.75 21.98
N LYS A 106 13.87 -21.17 23.04
CA LYS A 106 15.30 -20.88 23.20
C LYS A 106 16.12 -21.45 22.06
N GLU A 107 15.93 -22.73 21.75
CA GLU A 107 16.68 -23.43 20.70
C GLU A 107 16.51 -22.72 19.34
N ILE A 108 15.27 -22.36 18.98
CA ILE A 108 15.02 -21.66 17.70
C ILE A 108 15.55 -20.23 17.67
N VAL A 109 15.57 -19.52 18.82
CA VAL A 109 16.15 -18.17 18.90
C VAL A 109 17.65 -18.23 18.63
N TRP A 110 18.34 -19.21 19.23
CA TRP A 110 19.77 -19.39 19.03
C TRP A 110 20.12 -19.76 17.58
N ASP A 111 19.38 -20.71 17.00
CA ASP A 111 19.53 -21.08 15.60
C ASP A 111 19.20 -19.90 14.66
N GLY A 112 18.17 -19.11 14.99
CA GLY A 112 17.77 -17.93 14.24
C GLY A 112 18.87 -16.86 14.22
N VAL A 113 19.46 -16.53 15.37
CA VAL A 113 20.59 -15.59 15.46
C VAL A 113 21.80 -16.11 14.68
N HIS A 114 22.13 -17.40 14.81
CA HIS A 114 23.25 -17.99 14.07
C HIS A 114 23.02 -17.98 12.56
N PHE A 115 21.81 -18.34 12.11
CA PHE A 115 21.42 -18.29 10.71
C PHE A 115 21.52 -16.87 10.16
N LEU A 116 20.95 -15.89 10.86
CA LEU A 116 20.97 -14.49 10.43
C LEU A 116 22.40 -13.90 10.43
N ASP A 117 23.28 -14.27 11.37
CA ASP A 117 24.68 -13.85 11.32
C ASP A 117 25.41 -14.43 10.10
N ASN A 118 25.11 -15.68 9.71
CA ASN A 118 25.69 -16.30 8.51
C ASN A 118 25.21 -15.61 7.23
N VAL A 119 23.94 -15.15 7.20
CA VAL A 119 23.39 -14.43 6.04
C VAL A 119 24.21 -13.19 5.72
N ILE A 120 24.70 -12.44 6.70
CA ILE A 120 25.56 -11.25 6.48
C ILE A 120 26.78 -11.60 5.62
N ASP A 121 27.41 -12.74 5.89
CA ASP A 121 28.63 -13.14 5.20
C ASP A 121 28.34 -13.75 3.82
N ALA A 122 27.20 -14.43 3.67
CA ALA A 122 26.72 -14.98 2.41
C ALA A 122 26.10 -13.94 1.45
N ASN A 123 25.69 -12.78 1.97
CA ASN A 123 24.96 -11.78 1.19
C ASN A 123 25.86 -11.08 0.14
N LYS A 124 25.26 -10.74 -1.00
CA LYS A 124 25.88 -9.93 -2.06
C LYS A 124 25.23 -8.55 -2.11
N PHE A 125 25.97 -7.56 -1.62
CA PHE A 125 25.49 -6.19 -1.55
C PHE A 125 25.63 -5.46 -2.89
N PRO A 126 24.65 -4.62 -3.27
CA PRO A 126 24.65 -3.87 -4.52
C PRO A 126 25.66 -2.71 -4.52
N LEU A 127 25.99 -2.18 -3.34
CA LEU A 127 26.96 -1.11 -3.14
C LEU A 127 28.01 -1.54 -2.10
N ASP A 128 29.26 -1.10 -2.31
CA ASP A 128 30.37 -1.46 -1.42
C ASP A 128 30.26 -0.76 -0.07
N GLU A 129 29.71 0.45 -0.02
CA GLU A 129 29.42 1.20 1.21
C GLU A 129 28.46 0.40 2.11
N ILE A 130 27.42 -0.19 1.51
CA ILE A 130 26.46 -1.02 2.24
C ILE A 130 27.14 -2.28 2.77
N ARG A 131 28.00 -2.92 1.96
CA ARG A 131 28.78 -4.09 2.40
C ARG A 131 29.65 -3.76 3.60
N GLN A 132 30.40 -2.66 3.53
CA GLN A 132 31.32 -2.26 4.59
C GLN A 132 30.56 -1.93 5.88
N MET A 133 29.50 -1.13 5.78
CA MET A 133 28.75 -0.71 6.95
C MET A 133 27.98 -1.87 7.59
N THR A 134 27.34 -2.72 6.79
CA THR A 134 26.64 -3.92 7.29
C THR A 134 27.60 -4.89 7.97
N ARG A 135 28.80 -5.13 7.41
CA ARG A 135 29.81 -6.00 8.07
C ARG A 135 30.40 -5.35 9.32
N LYS A 136 30.39 -4.03 9.40
CA LYS A 136 30.94 -3.27 10.53
C LYS A 136 30.03 -3.31 11.76
N THR A 137 28.71 -3.22 11.58
CA THR A 137 27.74 -3.23 12.69
C THR A 137 27.02 -4.56 12.87
N ARG A 138 26.96 -5.39 11.82
CA ARG A 138 26.37 -6.73 11.81
C ARG A 138 24.96 -6.78 12.41
N LYS A 139 24.13 -5.76 12.14
CA LYS A 139 22.75 -5.71 12.60
C LYS A 139 21.92 -6.83 11.96
N ILE A 140 21.18 -7.54 12.80
CA ILE A 140 20.19 -8.55 12.39
C ILE A 140 18.84 -8.23 13.03
N GLY A 141 17.78 -8.80 12.46
CA GLY A 141 16.42 -8.58 12.94
C GLY A 141 15.65 -9.88 13.07
N LEU A 142 15.77 -10.53 14.23
CA LEU A 142 14.92 -11.66 14.60
C LEU A 142 13.62 -11.15 15.24
N GLY A 143 12.49 -11.50 14.63
CA GLY A 143 11.16 -11.17 15.11
C GLY A 143 10.27 -12.39 15.28
N VAL A 144 8.97 -12.15 15.32
CA VAL A 144 7.95 -13.19 15.51
C VAL A 144 6.82 -13.05 14.50
N MET A 145 6.10 -14.15 14.30
CA MET A 145 4.79 -14.24 13.65
C MET A 145 3.91 -15.24 14.41
N GLY A 146 2.62 -15.32 14.09
CA GLY A 146 1.71 -16.27 14.74
C GLY A 146 1.39 -15.90 16.19
N PHE A 147 1.51 -14.63 16.59
CA PHE A 147 1.19 -14.22 17.97
C PHE A 147 -0.30 -14.40 18.29
N ALA A 148 -1.19 -14.09 17.35
CA ALA A 148 -2.62 -14.34 17.53
C ALA A 148 -2.90 -15.84 17.66
N ASP A 149 -2.26 -16.69 16.86
CA ASP A 149 -2.41 -18.14 16.93
C ASP A 149 -1.98 -18.69 18.30
N LEU A 150 -0.87 -18.16 18.83
CA LEU A 150 -0.42 -18.51 20.18
C LEU A 150 -1.48 -18.16 21.22
N LEU A 151 -2.01 -16.94 21.20
CA LEU A 151 -3.03 -16.50 22.16
C LEU A 151 -4.30 -17.35 22.05
N ILE A 152 -4.73 -17.69 20.83
CA ILE A 152 -5.87 -18.58 20.59
C ILE A 152 -5.62 -19.96 21.21
N ALA A 153 -4.43 -20.51 21.03
CA ALA A 153 -4.09 -21.83 21.58
C ALA A 153 -4.07 -21.84 23.12
N LEU A 154 -3.65 -20.72 23.73
CA LEU A 154 -3.66 -20.51 25.17
C LEU A 154 -5.06 -20.15 25.71
N GLY A 155 -6.04 -19.90 24.85
CA GLY A 155 -7.38 -19.44 25.23
C GLY A 155 -7.39 -18.02 25.81
N VAL A 156 -6.49 -17.16 25.34
CA VAL A 156 -6.34 -15.77 25.82
C VAL A 156 -6.86 -14.78 24.77
N PRO A 157 -7.83 -13.91 25.11
CA PRO A 157 -8.28 -12.84 24.22
C PRO A 157 -7.15 -11.86 23.87
N TYR A 158 -7.04 -11.45 22.60
CA TYR A 158 -6.00 -10.51 22.15
C TYR A 158 -6.07 -9.15 22.86
N ASN A 159 -7.28 -8.63 23.10
CA ASN A 159 -7.55 -7.36 23.76
C ASN A 159 -7.59 -7.49 25.30
N SER A 160 -6.71 -8.30 25.89
CA SER A 160 -6.68 -8.53 27.34
C SER A 160 -5.35 -8.12 27.96
N ALA A 161 -5.39 -7.73 29.25
CA ALA A 161 -4.17 -7.49 30.02
C ALA A 161 -3.26 -8.72 30.08
N ARG A 162 -3.84 -9.94 30.01
CA ARG A 162 -3.07 -11.18 29.96
C ARG A 162 -2.30 -11.32 28.65
N ALA A 163 -2.88 -10.93 27.51
CA ALA A 163 -2.18 -10.92 26.22
C ALA A 163 -0.99 -9.94 26.23
N VAL A 164 -1.16 -8.76 26.84
CA VAL A 164 -0.07 -7.77 27.02
C VAL A 164 1.07 -8.34 27.86
N GLU A 165 0.75 -9.07 28.93
CA GLU A 165 1.77 -9.70 29.76
C GLU A 165 2.49 -10.84 29.04
N ILE A 166 1.77 -11.66 28.26
CA ILE A 166 2.37 -12.71 27.44
C ILE A 166 3.29 -12.10 26.36
N ALA A 167 2.86 -11.02 25.71
CA ALA A 167 3.68 -10.29 24.74
C ALA A 167 5.02 -9.84 25.36
N ARG A 168 4.95 -9.21 26.54
CA ARG A 168 6.14 -8.77 27.29
C ARG A 168 7.02 -9.96 27.65
N GLN A 169 6.44 -11.00 28.26
CA GLN A 169 7.18 -12.18 28.70
C GLN A 169 7.94 -12.86 27.56
N ILE A 170 7.28 -13.05 26.40
CA ILE A 170 7.88 -13.68 25.22
C ILE A 170 8.99 -12.79 24.66
N MET A 171 8.73 -11.50 24.47
CA MET A 171 9.70 -10.64 23.82
C MET A 171 10.93 -10.42 24.69
N THR A 172 10.77 -10.25 26.01
CA THR A 172 11.88 -10.19 26.96
C THR A 172 12.70 -11.48 26.95
N PHE A 173 12.04 -12.65 26.86
CA PHE A 173 12.74 -13.93 26.73
C PHE A 173 13.54 -14.01 25.42
N ILE A 174 12.93 -13.66 24.28
CA ILE A 174 13.58 -13.68 22.96
C ILE A 174 14.76 -12.73 22.94
N GLU A 175 14.62 -11.51 23.45
CA GLU A 175 15.70 -10.52 23.50
C GLU A 175 16.89 -11.03 24.32
N LYS A 176 16.62 -11.55 25.53
CA LYS A 176 17.67 -12.09 26.39
C LYS A 176 18.41 -13.23 25.68
N GLU A 177 17.68 -14.21 25.17
CA GLU A 177 18.27 -15.38 24.52
C GLU A 177 18.97 -15.02 23.20
N SER A 178 18.49 -14.01 22.45
CA SER A 178 19.15 -13.54 21.23
C SER A 178 20.48 -12.85 21.53
N LYS A 179 20.58 -12.11 22.66
CA LYS A 179 21.84 -11.52 23.13
C LYS A 179 22.80 -12.59 23.62
N GLU A 180 22.33 -13.60 24.35
CA GLU A 180 23.16 -14.75 24.77
C GLU A 180 23.72 -15.50 23.55
N ALA A 181 22.88 -15.77 22.54
CA ALA A 181 23.31 -16.40 21.29
C ALA A 181 24.35 -15.55 20.54
N SER A 182 24.13 -14.23 20.45
CA SER A 182 25.09 -13.29 19.85
C SER A 182 26.43 -13.26 20.60
N ALA A 183 26.41 -13.27 21.93
CA ALA A 183 27.62 -13.35 22.75
C ALA A 183 28.39 -14.67 22.51
N ALA A 184 27.69 -15.80 22.49
CA ALA A 184 28.28 -17.11 22.20
C ALA A 184 28.90 -17.20 20.78
N LEU A 185 28.33 -16.49 19.80
CA LEU A 185 28.93 -16.36 18.47
C LEU A 185 30.17 -15.47 18.50
N ALA A 186 30.16 -14.41 19.30
CA ALA A 186 31.29 -13.48 19.41
C ALA A 186 32.51 -14.13 20.06
N GLU A 187 32.34 -15.04 21.01
CA GLU A 187 33.44 -15.85 21.56
C GLU A 187 34.15 -16.67 20.47
N LYS A 188 33.40 -17.17 19.49
CA LYS A 188 33.93 -18.03 18.41
C LYS A 188 34.44 -17.23 17.21
N ARG A 189 33.78 -16.12 16.87
CA ARG A 189 33.97 -15.36 15.61
C ARG A 189 34.51 -13.94 15.82
N GLY A 190 34.66 -13.52 17.08
CA GLY A 190 34.97 -12.14 17.48
C GLY A 190 33.75 -11.23 17.51
N ASN A 191 33.85 -10.14 18.28
CA ASN A 191 32.84 -9.08 18.33
C ASN A 191 32.63 -8.41 16.97
N PHE A 192 31.48 -7.75 16.78
CA PHE A 192 31.30 -6.93 15.56
C PHE A 192 32.39 -5.84 15.49
N PRO A 193 32.86 -5.46 14.29
CA PRO A 193 33.98 -4.52 14.15
C PRO A 193 33.80 -3.15 14.82
N ALA A 194 32.56 -2.65 14.92
CA ALA A 194 32.25 -1.40 15.63
C ALA A 194 31.93 -1.58 17.13
N TYR A 195 32.29 -2.70 17.75
CA TYR A 195 32.05 -2.96 19.17
C TYR A 195 32.67 -1.89 20.06
N LYS A 196 33.92 -1.49 19.79
CA LYS A 196 34.59 -0.43 20.55
C LYS A 196 33.86 0.90 20.36
N GLY A 197 33.42 1.50 21.46
CA GLY A 197 32.62 2.73 21.48
C GLY A 197 31.13 2.54 21.21
N SER A 198 30.64 1.30 21.13
CA SER A 198 29.22 0.97 21.18
C SER A 198 28.70 1.00 22.63
N ILE A 199 27.38 0.83 22.82
CA ILE A 199 26.78 0.70 24.15
C ILE A 199 27.24 -0.58 24.88
N TYR A 200 27.72 -1.58 24.13
CA TYR A 200 28.22 -2.85 24.66
C TYR A 200 29.71 -2.79 25.02
N ASP A 201 30.40 -1.68 24.79
CA ASP A 201 31.83 -1.53 25.14
C ASP A 201 32.04 -1.33 26.65
N ASN A 202 31.67 -2.35 27.44
CA ASN A 202 31.75 -2.36 28.88
C ASN A 202 32.12 -3.77 29.41
N PRO A 203 32.61 -3.89 30.66
CA PRO A 203 33.01 -5.19 31.23
C PRO A 203 31.88 -6.21 31.40
N GLU A 204 30.61 -5.77 31.42
CA GLU A 204 29.44 -6.64 31.62
C GLU A 204 29.03 -7.37 30.33
N THR A 205 29.38 -6.81 29.16
CA THR A 205 29.03 -7.37 27.85
C THR A 205 30.27 -7.62 26.97
N PRO A 206 31.29 -8.35 27.46
CA PRO A 206 32.60 -8.48 26.79
C PRO A 206 32.52 -9.11 25.39
N PHE A 207 31.44 -9.84 25.12
CA PHE A 207 31.19 -10.55 23.87
C PHE A 207 29.85 -10.14 23.26
N MET A 208 29.88 -9.62 22.04
CA MET A 208 28.69 -9.29 21.26
C MET A 208 28.99 -9.34 19.76
N ARG A 209 28.28 -10.21 19.02
CA ARG A 209 28.52 -10.43 17.59
C ARG A 209 27.72 -9.48 16.70
N ASN A 210 26.57 -9.01 17.17
CA ASN A 210 25.60 -8.22 16.41
C ASN A 210 25.20 -6.95 17.18
N ALA A 211 25.22 -5.78 16.54
CA ALA A 211 24.84 -4.51 17.19
C ALA A 211 23.34 -4.45 17.53
N THR A 212 22.50 -5.10 16.75
CA THR A 212 21.09 -5.37 17.09
C THR A 212 20.77 -6.82 16.73
N THR A 213 19.82 -7.40 17.47
CA THR A 213 19.39 -8.79 17.33
C THR A 213 17.90 -8.92 17.08
N THR A 214 17.07 -8.01 17.61
CA THR A 214 15.61 -8.14 17.57
C THR A 214 14.90 -7.03 16.81
N THR A 215 13.78 -7.37 16.18
CA THR A 215 12.87 -6.44 15.49
C THR A 215 11.50 -7.11 15.35
N ILE A 216 10.43 -6.35 15.22
CA ILE A 216 9.14 -6.92 14.81
C ILE A 216 8.79 -6.37 13.44
N ALA A 217 8.94 -7.21 12.41
CA ALA A 217 8.66 -6.86 11.02
C ALA A 217 7.27 -7.34 10.60
N PRO A 218 6.67 -6.73 9.56
CA PRO A 218 5.51 -7.31 8.89
C PRO A 218 5.90 -8.64 8.25
N THR A 219 5.08 -9.66 8.44
CA THR A 219 5.36 -11.00 7.90
C THR A 219 4.41 -11.38 6.76
N GLY A 220 3.88 -10.40 6.01
CA GLY A 220 2.72 -10.58 5.13
C GLY A 220 2.82 -11.72 4.10
N THR A 221 4.01 -12.06 3.61
CA THR A 221 4.20 -13.23 2.72
C THR A 221 4.62 -14.48 3.48
N ILE A 222 5.54 -14.36 4.44
CA ILE A 222 6.10 -15.53 5.14
C ILE A 222 5.11 -16.16 6.13
N SER A 223 4.16 -15.39 6.68
CA SER A 223 3.07 -15.94 7.51
C SER A 223 2.10 -16.77 6.70
N ILE A 224 1.81 -16.36 5.45
CA ILE A 224 0.99 -17.16 4.52
C ILE A 224 1.68 -18.49 4.20
N ILE A 225 3.00 -18.46 3.94
CA ILE A 225 3.80 -19.68 3.73
C ILE A 225 3.78 -20.58 4.97
N ALA A 226 3.88 -19.98 6.16
CA ALA A 226 3.88 -20.69 7.43
C ALA A 226 2.47 -21.13 7.90
N GLY A 227 1.41 -20.68 7.22
CA GLY A 227 0.02 -20.88 7.64
C GLY A 227 -0.26 -20.31 9.03
N SER A 228 0.25 -19.11 9.33
CA SER A 228 0.13 -18.45 10.63
C SER A 228 -0.45 -17.04 10.54
N SER A 229 -0.85 -16.47 11.68
CA SER A 229 -1.11 -15.03 11.78
C SER A 229 0.14 -14.21 11.48
N SER A 230 -0.07 -12.96 11.05
CA SER A 230 1.02 -12.07 10.63
C SER A 230 1.64 -11.31 11.81
N GLY A 231 2.95 -11.40 11.97
CA GLY A 231 3.70 -10.63 12.97
C GLY A 231 3.10 -10.76 14.37
N ILE A 232 2.92 -9.60 14.99
CA ILE A 232 2.18 -9.44 16.26
C ILE A 232 0.74 -8.94 16.03
N GLU A 233 0.26 -8.93 14.79
CA GLU A 233 -1.09 -8.46 14.44
C GLU A 233 -2.16 -9.44 14.97
N PRO A 234 -3.35 -8.95 15.35
CA PRO A 234 -4.51 -9.82 15.53
C PRO A 234 -4.95 -10.39 14.18
N LEU A 235 -5.92 -11.31 14.20
CA LEU A 235 -6.49 -11.83 12.97
C LEU A 235 -7.12 -10.69 12.17
N PHE A 236 -6.85 -10.58 10.87
CA PHE A 236 -7.58 -9.61 10.05
C PHE A 236 -9.06 -9.99 9.93
N ALA A 237 -9.32 -11.27 9.70
CA ALA A 237 -10.65 -11.86 9.65
C ALA A 237 -10.55 -13.34 10.06
N VAL A 238 -11.59 -13.85 10.73
CA VAL A 238 -11.72 -15.27 11.07
C VAL A 238 -12.03 -16.11 9.83
N SER A 239 -12.81 -15.55 8.90
CA SER A 239 -13.09 -16.13 7.59
C SER A 239 -13.04 -15.02 6.54
N TYR A 240 -12.51 -15.31 5.35
CA TYR A 240 -12.44 -14.36 4.25
C TYR A 240 -12.56 -15.05 2.88
N ILE A 241 -12.85 -14.28 1.84
CA ILE A 241 -12.93 -14.78 0.47
C ILE A 241 -11.60 -14.58 -0.25
N ARG A 242 -11.05 -15.68 -0.73
CA ARG A 242 -9.91 -15.70 -1.63
C ARG A 242 -10.39 -15.89 -3.07
N LYS A 243 -10.05 -14.94 -3.94
CA LYS A 243 -10.29 -15.07 -5.38
C LYS A 243 -9.17 -15.89 -6.01
N VAL A 244 -9.54 -16.97 -6.70
CA VAL A 244 -8.62 -17.85 -7.41
C VAL A 244 -8.55 -17.43 -8.89
N LEU A 245 -7.48 -17.82 -9.58
CA LEU A 245 -7.17 -17.40 -10.96
C LEU A 245 -8.28 -17.71 -11.98
N ASP A 246 -9.13 -18.69 -11.72
CA ASP A 246 -10.28 -19.07 -12.56
C ASP A 246 -11.54 -18.23 -12.29
N GLY A 247 -11.46 -17.25 -11.38
CA GLY A 247 -12.57 -16.41 -10.96
C GLY A 247 -13.46 -17.05 -9.90
N SER A 248 -13.13 -18.25 -9.40
CA SER A 248 -13.83 -18.85 -8.27
C SER A 248 -13.51 -18.12 -6.96
N GLU A 249 -14.53 -17.99 -6.12
CA GLU A 249 -14.42 -17.46 -4.76
C GLU A 249 -14.34 -18.66 -3.80
N LEU A 250 -13.21 -18.80 -3.10
CA LEU A 250 -13.04 -19.80 -2.05
C LEU A 250 -13.13 -19.12 -0.69
N VAL A 251 -13.94 -19.68 0.19
CA VAL A 251 -13.98 -19.27 1.59
C VAL A 251 -12.82 -19.92 2.33
N GLU A 252 -11.96 -19.11 2.92
CA GLU A 252 -10.82 -19.54 3.71
C GLU A 252 -11.05 -19.08 5.15
N ALA A 253 -11.25 -20.04 6.05
CA ALA A 253 -11.45 -19.81 7.47
C ALA A 253 -10.22 -20.23 8.27
N HIS A 254 -10.01 -19.56 9.41
CA HIS A 254 -8.88 -19.83 10.28
C HIS A 254 -8.87 -21.29 10.77
N PRO A 255 -7.77 -22.05 10.60
CA PRO A 255 -7.77 -23.50 10.87
C PRO A 255 -8.21 -23.87 12.30
N MET A 256 -7.72 -23.13 13.31
CA MET A 256 -8.09 -23.38 14.71
C MET A 256 -9.56 -23.07 15.00
N PHE A 257 -10.17 -22.14 14.26
CA PHE A 257 -11.59 -21.84 14.38
C PHE A 257 -12.43 -22.97 13.80
N VAL A 258 -12.03 -23.46 12.61
CA VAL A 258 -12.68 -24.59 11.95
C VAL A 258 -12.64 -25.84 12.82
N GLU A 259 -11.50 -26.13 13.44
CA GLU A 259 -11.35 -27.26 14.38
C GLU A 259 -12.29 -27.12 15.57
N ALA A 260 -12.28 -25.97 16.27
CA ALA A 260 -13.15 -25.71 17.41
C ALA A 260 -14.65 -25.81 17.07
N MET A 261 -15.06 -25.32 15.88
CA MET A 261 -16.45 -25.41 15.42
C MET A 261 -16.85 -26.84 15.04
N LYS A 262 -15.93 -27.63 14.45
CA LYS A 262 -16.17 -29.04 14.12
C LYS A 262 -16.31 -29.91 15.36
N GLU A 263 -15.46 -29.71 16.37
CA GLU A 263 -15.56 -30.42 17.65
C GLU A 263 -16.90 -30.20 18.35
N ARG A 264 -17.50 -29.02 18.16
CA ARG A 264 -18.81 -28.67 18.73
C ARG A 264 -20.00 -29.04 17.84
N GLY A 265 -19.75 -29.57 16.64
CA GLY A 265 -20.79 -29.88 15.66
C GLY A 265 -21.52 -28.65 15.10
N LEU A 266 -20.92 -27.45 15.22
CA LEU A 266 -21.50 -26.17 14.77
C LEU A 266 -20.95 -25.71 13.41
N TYR A 267 -20.01 -26.46 12.83
CA TYR A 267 -19.40 -26.11 11.55
C TYR A 267 -20.40 -26.29 10.38
N SER A 268 -20.62 -25.22 9.61
CA SER A 268 -21.26 -25.29 8.29
C SER A 268 -20.56 -24.36 7.30
N GLN A 269 -20.68 -24.68 6.01
CA GLN A 269 -20.11 -23.85 4.94
C GLN A 269 -20.82 -22.48 4.89
N GLU A 270 -22.14 -22.47 5.09
CA GLU A 270 -22.96 -21.27 5.13
C GLU A 270 -22.54 -20.34 6.27
N LEU A 271 -22.18 -20.88 7.44
CA LEU A 271 -21.69 -20.09 8.56
C LEU A 271 -20.32 -19.46 8.24
N MET A 272 -19.42 -20.20 7.60
CA MET A 272 -18.12 -19.62 7.20
C MET A 272 -18.27 -18.52 6.13
N GLU A 273 -19.26 -18.65 5.23
CA GLU A 273 -19.62 -17.62 4.27
C GLU A 273 -20.20 -16.38 4.95
N GLN A 274 -21.06 -16.55 5.96
CA GLN A 274 -21.61 -15.47 6.76
C GLN A 274 -20.51 -14.73 7.53
N ILE A 275 -19.58 -15.46 8.15
CA ILE A 275 -18.41 -14.86 8.82
C ILE A 275 -17.55 -14.11 7.82
N ALA A 276 -17.42 -14.57 6.57
CA ALA A 276 -16.61 -13.89 5.55
C ALA A 276 -17.18 -12.54 5.09
N GLU A 277 -18.44 -12.24 5.40
CA GLU A 277 -19.05 -10.92 5.13
C GLU A 277 -18.60 -9.84 6.11
N SER A 278 -18.59 -10.16 7.42
CA SER A 278 -18.14 -9.25 8.47
C SER A 278 -16.64 -9.38 8.77
N GLY A 279 -16.05 -10.54 8.48
CA GLY A 279 -14.72 -10.95 8.93
C GLY A 279 -14.65 -11.33 10.41
N SER A 280 -15.61 -10.88 11.21
CA SER A 280 -15.66 -11.00 12.67
C SER A 280 -16.81 -11.90 13.13
N VAL A 281 -16.59 -12.62 14.22
CA VAL A 281 -17.55 -13.55 14.84
C VAL A 281 -18.40 -12.89 15.93
N GLN A 282 -18.13 -11.65 16.32
CA GLN A 282 -18.76 -11.01 17.48
C GLN A 282 -20.29 -10.90 17.34
N ASN A 283 -20.79 -10.65 16.13
CA ASN A 283 -22.22 -10.43 15.85
C ASN A 283 -22.92 -11.66 15.26
N ILE A 284 -22.44 -12.88 15.56
CA ILE A 284 -22.98 -14.12 15.00
C ILE A 284 -23.51 -15.00 16.14
N ASP A 285 -24.83 -15.19 16.18
CA ASP A 285 -25.52 -15.88 17.26
C ASP A 285 -25.18 -17.38 17.31
N GLU A 286 -24.85 -17.99 16.17
CA GLU A 286 -24.46 -19.41 16.10
C GLU A 286 -23.06 -19.69 16.70
N VAL A 287 -22.25 -18.65 16.95
CA VAL A 287 -20.91 -18.81 17.53
C VAL A 287 -21.00 -18.69 19.07
N PRO A 288 -20.52 -19.70 19.83
CA PRO A 288 -20.44 -19.63 21.28
C PRO A 288 -19.62 -18.44 21.81
N GLU A 289 -20.03 -17.87 22.94
CA GLU A 289 -19.38 -16.68 23.53
C GLU A 289 -17.90 -16.89 23.86
N ASP A 290 -17.52 -18.10 24.31
CA ASP A 290 -16.11 -18.41 24.58
C ASP A 290 -15.24 -18.39 23.31
N LEU A 291 -15.79 -18.71 22.14
CA LEU A 291 -15.08 -18.53 20.86
C LEU A 291 -15.09 -17.08 20.40
N LYS A 292 -16.15 -16.31 20.68
CA LYS A 292 -16.16 -14.86 20.39
C LYS A 292 -15.09 -14.13 21.18
N GLU A 293 -14.90 -14.48 22.45
CA GLU A 293 -13.85 -13.91 23.30
C GLU A 293 -12.44 -14.21 22.79
N ILE A 294 -12.22 -15.37 22.16
CA ILE A 294 -10.88 -15.79 21.70
C ILE A 294 -10.59 -15.32 20.27
N PHE A 295 -11.55 -15.44 19.36
CA PHE A 295 -11.38 -15.17 17.93
C PHE A 295 -11.66 -13.70 17.60
N ILE A 296 -10.80 -12.84 18.14
CA ILE A 296 -10.85 -11.39 17.98
C ILE A 296 -10.11 -10.97 16.72
N THR A 297 -10.74 -10.08 15.94
CA THR A 297 -10.14 -9.51 14.73
C THR A 297 -9.59 -8.10 14.94
N SER A 298 -8.78 -7.61 14.00
CA SER A 298 -8.24 -6.23 14.01
C SER A 298 -9.30 -5.15 14.18
N MET A 299 -10.52 -5.38 13.71
CA MET A 299 -11.61 -4.40 13.80
C MET A 299 -12.35 -4.45 15.16
N ASP A 300 -12.15 -5.52 15.93
CA ASP A 300 -12.74 -5.72 17.26
C ASP A 300 -11.81 -5.19 18.38
N VAL A 301 -10.56 -4.84 18.05
CA VAL A 301 -9.53 -4.41 19.00
C VAL A 301 -9.52 -2.89 19.09
N SER A 302 -9.52 -2.35 20.31
CA SER A 302 -9.41 -0.91 20.51
C SER A 302 -8.03 -0.38 20.10
N PRO A 303 -7.92 0.88 19.65
CA PRO A 303 -6.62 1.51 19.39
C PRO A 303 -5.66 1.44 20.59
N GLU A 304 -6.20 1.60 21.81
CA GLU A 304 -5.45 1.51 23.06
C GLU A 304 -4.86 0.11 23.29
N ASP A 305 -5.62 -0.95 23.03
CA ASP A 305 -5.16 -2.33 23.17
C ASP A 305 -4.11 -2.67 22.11
N HIS A 306 -4.30 -2.20 20.87
CA HIS A 306 -3.27 -2.32 19.84
C HIS A 306 -1.95 -1.67 20.27
N ILE A 307 -2.01 -0.46 20.84
CA ILE A 307 -0.83 0.27 21.34
C ILE A 307 -0.22 -0.45 22.55
N ALA A 308 -1.04 -1.03 23.43
CA ALA A 308 -0.56 -1.75 24.60
C ALA A 308 0.28 -2.99 24.22
N ILE A 309 -0.19 -3.77 23.22
CA ILE A 309 0.59 -4.89 22.68
C ILE A 309 1.86 -4.40 21.99
N GLN A 310 1.76 -3.35 21.16
CA GLN A 310 2.94 -2.77 20.51
C GLN A 310 3.99 -2.31 21.54
N ALA A 311 3.56 -1.69 22.63
CA ALA A 311 4.42 -1.25 23.72
C ALA A 311 5.11 -2.42 24.42
N ALA A 312 4.36 -3.47 24.76
CA ALA A 312 4.92 -4.67 25.39
C ALA A 312 6.02 -5.34 24.54
N PHE A 313 5.85 -5.39 23.21
CA PHE A 313 6.92 -5.87 22.33
C PHE A 313 8.08 -4.86 22.20
N GLN A 314 7.79 -3.56 22.14
CA GLN A 314 8.81 -2.52 21.96
C GLN A 314 9.76 -2.38 23.17
N GLU A 315 9.28 -2.67 24.39
CA GLU A 315 10.06 -2.68 25.63
C GLU A 315 11.32 -3.55 25.52
N SER A 316 11.22 -4.69 24.81
CA SER A 316 12.29 -5.68 24.64
C SER A 316 12.72 -5.86 23.17
N THR A 317 12.69 -4.76 22.39
CA THR A 317 13.11 -4.78 20.98
C THR A 317 14.22 -3.76 20.71
N ASP A 318 15.37 -4.25 20.19
CA ASP A 318 16.53 -3.43 19.82
C ASP A 318 16.19 -2.38 18.76
N ASN A 319 15.60 -2.83 17.64
CA ASN A 319 15.18 -1.98 16.53
C ASN A 319 13.77 -1.42 16.85
N ALA A 320 12.85 -1.39 15.89
CA ALA A 320 11.48 -0.93 16.11
C ALA A 320 10.45 -2.04 15.84
N VAL A 321 9.19 -1.72 16.14
CA VAL A 321 8.04 -2.61 15.95
C VAL A 321 7.15 -2.06 14.84
N SER A 322 6.97 -2.83 13.77
CA SER A 322 5.93 -2.57 12.78
C SER A 322 4.60 -3.14 13.27
N LYS A 323 3.65 -2.25 13.52
CA LYS A 323 2.29 -2.58 13.93
C LYS A 323 1.33 -1.57 13.34
N THR A 324 0.26 -2.05 12.74
CA THR A 324 -0.84 -1.19 12.28
C THR A 324 -1.86 -1.01 13.41
N ILE A 325 -2.17 0.23 13.77
CA ILE A 325 -3.30 0.54 14.67
C ILE A 325 -4.54 0.74 13.81
N ASN A 326 -5.43 -0.24 13.81
CA ASN A 326 -6.62 -0.19 12.97
C ASN A 326 -7.71 0.65 13.63
N PHE A 327 -8.41 1.43 12.82
CA PHE A 327 -9.56 2.23 13.22
C PHE A 327 -10.77 1.86 12.37
N PRO A 328 -11.97 1.84 12.95
CA PRO A 328 -13.19 1.68 12.18
C PRO A 328 -13.48 2.91 11.31
N GLU A 329 -14.32 2.78 10.30
CA GLU A 329 -14.60 3.84 9.31
C GLU A 329 -15.12 5.13 9.97
N GLN A 330 -15.95 4.98 11.00
CA GLN A 330 -16.54 6.07 11.77
C GLN A 330 -15.59 6.74 12.78
N ALA A 331 -14.35 6.26 12.92
CA ALA A 331 -13.39 6.85 13.84
C ALA A 331 -13.17 8.33 13.54
N THR A 332 -12.98 9.12 14.58
CA THR A 332 -12.78 10.56 14.54
C THR A 332 -11.29 10.93 14.52
N GLU A 333 -10.97 12.14 14.07
CA GLU A 333 -9.60 12.66 14.16
C GLU A 333 -9.09 12.75 15.60
N GLU A 334 -9.99 13.00 16.56
CA GLU A 334 -9.61 13.07 17.98
C GLU A 334 -9.23 11.69 18.54
N GLU A 335 -9.85 10.62 18.08
CA GLU A 335 -9.41 9.25 18.40
C GLU A 335 -8.00 8.97 17.86
N VAL A 336 -7.70 9.41 16.64
CA VAL A 336 -6.35 9.30 16.07
C VAL A 336 -5.35 10.16 16.85
N ARG A 337 -5.73 11.38 17.26
CA ARG A 337 -4.92 12.24 18.13
C ARG A 337 -4.54 11.54 19.43
N ARG A 338 -5.54 10.97 20.12
CA ARG A 338 -5.33 10.23 21.37
C ARG A 338 -4.38 9.06 21.18
N ALA A 339 -4.50 8.31 20.08
CA ALA A 339 -3.60 7.21 19.77
C ALA A 339 -2.15 7.67 19.56
N TYR A 340 -1.93 8.78 18.84
CA TYR A 340 -0.58 9.37 18.66
C TYR A 340 0.03 9.84 19.98
N MET A 341 -0.77 10.51 20.82
CA MET A 341 -0.31 10.94 22.15
C MET A 341 -0.03 9.76 23.06
N LEU A 342 -0.86 8.72 23.05
CA LEU A 342 -0.67 7.52 23.86
C LEU A 342 0.57 6.73 23.40
N ALA A 343 0.78 6.57 22.10
CA ALA A 343 1.99 5.95 21.55
C ALA A 343 3.26 6.70 21.98
N TRP A 344 3.18 8.03 21.97
CA TRP A 344 4.22 8.86 22.53
C TRP A 344 4.37 8.60 24.04
N GLU A 345 3.35 8.71 24.86
CA GLU A 345 3.45 8.50 26.32
C GLU A 345 3.98 7.10 26.69
N LYS A 346 3.67 6.07 25.91
CA LYS A 346 4.11 4.68 26.09
C LYS A 346 5.55 4.40 25.65
N GLY A 347 6.30 5.39 25.18
CA GLY A 347 7.70 5.19 24.82
C GLY A 347 7.93 4.49 23.47
N LEU A 348 6.91 4.36 22.61
CA LEU A 348 7.06 3.74 21.29
C LEU A 348 8.08 4.48 20.42
N LYS A 349 8.75 3.75 19.51
CA LYS A 349 9.68 4.32 18.52
C LYS A 349 8.97 4.86 17.28
N GLY A 350 7.75 4.43 17.01
CA GLY A 350 6.89 4.96 15.97
C GLY A 350 5.46 4.42 16.06
N ILE A 351 4.57 4.98 15.25
CA ILE A 351 3.16 4.59 15.15
C ILE A 351 2.68 4.75 13.70
N THR A 352 1.92 3.75 13.24
CA THR A 352 1.20 3.75 11.97
C THR A 352 -0.25 3.45 12.24
N ILE A 353 -1.16 4.26 11.68
CA ILE A 353 -2.60 4.08 11.84
C ILE A 353 -3.22 3.76 10.49
N TYR A 354 -4.27 2.97 10.51
CA TYR A 354 -5.07 2.69 9.33
C TYR A 354 -6.55 2.77 9.68
N ARG A 355 -7.23 3.79 9.14
CA ARG A 355 -8.69 3.87 9.23
C ARG A 355 -9.30 3.12 8.07
N TYR A 356 -10.14 2.15 8.37
CA TYR A 356 -10.88 1.40 7.37
C TYR A 356 -11.68 2.35 6.48
N GLY A 357 -11.62 2.14 5.16
CA GLY A 357 -12.27 3.03 4.19
C GLY A 357 -11.50 4.30 3.83
N SER A 358 -10.36 4.61 4.47
CA SER A 358 -9.56 5.80 4.12
C SER A 358 -8.92 5.73 2.72
N ARG A 359 -8.70 4.51 2.19
CA ARG A 359 -8.15 4.30 0.84
C ARG A 359 -9.16 3.65 -0.11
N PRO A 360 -9.19 4.05 -1.40
CA PRO A 360 -10.13 3.51 -2.40
C PRO A 360 -9.85 2.05 -2.78
N ILE A 361 -8.61 1.58 -2.62
CA ILE A 361 -8.19 0.20 -2.89
C ILE A 361 -7.68 -0.41 -1.58
N GLN A 362 -8.28 -1.52 -1.16
CA GLN A 362 -7.86 -2.29 0.01
C GLN A 362 -7.31 -3.65 -0.45
N VAL A 363 -6.20 -4.08 0.16
CA VAL A 363 -5.51 -5.34 -0.21
C VAL A 363 -6.30 -6.55 0.27
N LEU A 364 -6.88 -6.48 1.47
CA LEU A 364 -7.79 -7.47 2.04
C LEU A 364 -9.19 -6.87 2.02
N ASN A 365 -10.13 -7.55 1.37
CA ASN A 365 -11.52 -7.09 1.26
C ASN A 365 -12.42 -8.09 1.99
N LEU A 366 -13.24 -7.59 2.92
CA LEU A 366 -14.40 -8.33 3.41
C LEU A 366 -15.40 -8.52 2.25
N ARG A 367 -16.16 -9.62 2.24
CA ARG A 367 -17.22 -9.80 1.25
C ARG A 367 -18.25 -8.70 1.48
N LYS A 368 -18.25 -7.67 0.65
CA LYS A 368 -19.32 -6.67 0.67
C LYS A 368 -20.63 -7.44 0.52
N LYS A 369 -21.55 -7.28 1.48
CA LYS A 369 -22.94 -7.67 1.27
C LYS A 369 -23.32 -7.14 -0.11
N LYS A 370 -23.86 -8.00 -0.97
CA LYS A 370 -24.79 -7.54 -1.99
C LYS A 370 -26.01 -7.01 -1.22
N THR A 371 -25.87 -5.85 -0.56
CA THR A 371 -26.98 -4.91 -0.46
C THR A 371 -27.48 -4.83 -1.87
N GLY A 372 -28.69 -5.36 -2.11
CA GLY A 372 -29.25 -5.51 -3.45
C GLY A 372 -28.81 -4.29 -4.22
N THR A 373 -27.97 -4.51 -5.23
CA THR A 373 -27.70 -3.47 -6.19
C THR A 373 -29.08 -3.18 -6.73
N GLN A 374 -29.71 -2.13 -6.19
CA GLN A 374 -30.08 -1.05 -7.08
C GLN A 374 -28.83 -0.85 -7.93
N GLU A 375 -28.81 -1.54 -9.07
CA GLU A 375 -28.24 -0.96 -10.28
C GLU A 375 -28.61 0.51 -10.18
N PRO A 376 -27.65 1.44 -10.25
CA PRO A 376 -27.98 2.84 -10.08
C PRO A 376 -29.12 3.13 -11.06
N GLU A 377 -30.32 3.34 -10.52
CA GLU A 377 -31.46 3.80 -11.29
C GLU A 377 -30.99 5.16 -11.80
N CYS A 378 -30.58 5.16 -13.06
CA CYS A 378 -30.09 6.35 -13.71
C CYS A 378 -31.30 7.21 -14.02
N VAL A 379 -31.60 8.16 -13.15
CA VAL A 379 -32.20 9.44 -13.55
C VAL A 379 -31.54 10.53 -12.71
N CYS A 380 -30.48 11.11 -13.27
CA CYS A 380 -29.79 12.32 -12.77
C CYS A 380 -29.06 12.12 -11.42
N ALA A 381 -27.78 12.52 -11.32
CA ALA A 381 -27.08 12.46 -10.03
C ALA A 381 -27.87 13.22 -8.95
N PRO A 382 -27.85 12.79 -7.67
CA PRO A 382 -28.68 13.35 -6.59
C PRO A 382 -28.52 14.86 -6.32
N ASN A 383 -27.59 15.54 -7.01
CA ASN A 383 -27.20 16.93 -6.77
C ASN A 383 -27.00 17.74 -8.07
N GLY A 384 -27.64 17.37 -9.19
CA GLY A 384 -27.51 18.12 -10.46
C GLY A 384 -26.11 18.06 -11.11
N LYS A 385 -25.28 17.07 -10.72
CA LYS A 385 -23.96 16.84 -11.31
C LYS A 385 -24.04 15.85 -12.47
N ILE A 386 -23.35 16.13 -13.58
CA ILE A 386 -23.29 15.24 -14.75
C ILE A 386 -22.36 14.05 -14.44
N ALA A 387 -22.85 12.82 -14.62
CA ALA A 387 -22.09 11.59 -14.40
C ALA A 387 -22.41 10.54 -15.48
N PRO A 388 -21.47 9.66 -15.84
CA PRO A 388 -21.70 8.65 -16.87
C PRO A 388 -22.62 7.53 -16.36
N ARG A 389 -23.56 7.10 -17.20
CA ARG A 389 -24.36 5.89 -16.96
C ARG A 389 -23.47 4.63 -16.94
N PRO A 390 -23.90 3.56 -16.25
CA PRO A 390 -23.19 2.29 -16.24
C PRO A 390 -22.91 1.77 -17.65
N ARG A 391 -21.77 1.10 -17.81
CA ARG A 391 -21.43 0.43 -19.07
C ARG A 391 -22.17 -0.92 -19.10
N PRO A 392 -22.93 -1.22 -20.16
CA PRO A 392 -23.62 -2.50 -20.27
C PRO A 392 -22.63 -3.66 -20.45
N LEU A 393 -23.06 -4.86 -20.06
CA LEU A 393 -22.26 -6.10 -20.22
C LEU A 393 -22.14 -6.53 -21.69
N ARG A 394 -23.12 -6.17 -22.53
CA ARG A 394 -23.16 -6.46 -23.96
C ARG A 394 -23.55 -5.20 -24.71
N THR A 395 -22.84 -4.93 -25.81
CA THR A 395 -23.12 -3.82 -26.71
C THR A 395 -23.23 -4.32 -28.15
N HIS A 396 -23.86 -3.51 -28.99
CA HIS A 396 -23.88 -3.69 -30.44
C HIS A 396 -23.07 -2.56 -31.07
N GLY A 397 -22.33 -2.85 -32.14
CA GLY A 397 -21.47 -1.83 -32.73
C GLY A 397 -20.93 -2.18 -34.10
N VAL A 398 -20.27 -1.18 -34.70
CA VAL A 398 -19.61 -1.28 -36.01
C VAL A 398 -18.16 -0.85 -35.85
N THR A 399 -17.26 -1.60 -36.47
CA THR A 399 -15.85 -1.22 -36.61
C THR A 399 -15.57 -0.80 -38.04
N GLU A 400 -15.17 0.44 -38.25
CA GLU A 400 -14.71 0.96 -39.55
C GLU A 400 -13.18 1.12 -39.57
N ARG A 401 -12.57 0.75 -40.68
CA ARG A 401 -11.13 0.95 -40.92
C ARG A 401 -10.91 2.24 -41.70
N VAL A 402 -10.24 3.20 -41.09
CA VAL A 402 -9.88 4.50 -41.68
C VAL A 402 -8.37 4.57 -41.89
N ARG A 403 -7.93 4.93 -43.10
CA ARG A 403 -6.51 5.16 -43.38
C ARG A 403 -6.15 6.59 -42.98
N THR A 404 -5.22 6.74 -42.04
CA THR A 404 -4.63 8.02 -41.62
C THR A 404 -3.20 8.13 -42.14
N GLY A 405 -2.56 9.31 -42.05
CA GLY A 405 -1.16 9.46 -42.46
C GLY A 405 -0.17 8.69 -41.58
N CYS A 406 -0.56 8.27 -40.37
CA CYS A 406 0.26 7.45 -39.47
C CYS A 406 0.01 5.94 -39.62
N GLY A 407 -1.05 5.52 -40.30
CA GLY A 407 -1.39 4.11 -40.50
C GLY A 407 -2.89 3.84 -40.56
N ASN A 408 -3.28 2.56 -40.53
CA ASN A 408 -4.69 2.18 -40.48
C ASN A 408 -5.22 2.28 -39.04
N LEU A 409 -6.21 3.13 -38.83
CA LEU A 409 -6.97 3.28 -37.60
C LEU A 409 -8.26 2.46 -37.71
N TYR A 410 -8.56 1.67 -36.70
CA TYR A 410 -9.81 0.92 -36.59
C TYR A 410 -10.66 1.60 -35.52
N VAL A 411 -11.77 2.20 -35.92
CA VAL A 411 -12.68 2.91 -35.01
C VAL A 411 -13.93 2.07 -34.84
N THR A 412 -14.23 1.70 -33.60
CA THR A 412 -15.40 0.93 -33.19
C THR A 412 -16.36 1.85 -32.46
N VAL A 413 -17.59 1.97 -32.95
CA VAL A 413 -18.66 2.72 -32.29
C VAL A 413 -19.69 1.73 -31.80
N ASN A 414 -19.95 1.72 -30.50
CA ASN A 414 -20.93 0.85 -29.87
C ASN A 414 -22.09 1.65 -29.24
N TRP A 415 -23.26 1.04 -29.27
CA TRP A 415 -24.48 1.49 -28.62
C TRP A 415 -25.14 0.32 -27.89
N ASP A 416 -26.09 0.67 -27.04
CA ASP A 416 -26.98 -0.26 -26.36
C ASP A 416 -28.44 0.15 -26.56
N ASP A 417 -29.34 -0.40 -25.76
CA ASP A 417 -30.79 -0.13 -25.87
C ASP A 417 -31.16 1.33 -25.59
N HIS A 418 -30.25 2.14 -25.02
CA HIS A 418 -30.50 3.54 -24.73
C HIS A 418 -29.93 4.48 -25.79
N ASP A 419 -28.62 4.46 -26.02
CA ASP A 419 -27.93 5.34 -26.98
C ASP A 419 -26.49 4.84 -27.21
N PHE A 420 -25.72 5.57 -28.02
CA PHE A 420 -24.28 5.44 -28.11
C PHE A 420 -23.64 5.46 -26.72
N CYS A 421 -22.78 4.48 -26.46
CA CYS A 421 -22.16 4.30 -25.15
C CYS A 421 -20.64 4.25 -25.20
N GLU A 422 -20.04 3.96 -26.35
CA GLU A 422 -18.61 3.70 -26.43
C GLU A 422 -18.06 3.95 -27.83
N VAL A 423 -16.87 4.56 -27.87
CA VAL A 423 -16.06 4.67 -29.08
C VAL A 423 -14.65 4.23 -28.72
N PHE A 424 -14.16 3.20 -29.40
CA PHE A 424 -12.78 2.76 -29.33
C PHE A 424 -12.07 3.03 -30.64
N ALA A 425 -10.81 3.40 -30.55
CA ALA A 425 -9.94 3.42 -31.71
C ALA A 425 -8.64 2.69 -31.41
N GLN A 426 -8.13 1.94 -32.38
CA GLN A 426 -6.84 1.27 -32.26
C GLN A 426 -6.08 1.35 -33.58
N MET A 427 -4.78 1.60 -33.48
CA MET A 427 -3.86 1.59 -34.62
C MET A 427 -2.91 0.40 -34.43
N GLY A 428 -3.08 -0.65 -35.25
CA GLY A 428 -2.62 -2.00 -34.91
C GLY A 428 -1.13 -2.15 -34.52
N LYS A 429 -0.20 -1.49 -35.21
CA LYS A 429 1.26 -1.59 -34.96
C LYS A 429 1.87 -0.31 -34.37
N ALA A 430 1.06 0.63 -33.89
CA ALA A 430 1.56 1.85 -33.29
C ALA A 430 1.87 1.61 -31.80
N GLY A 431 3.15 1.64 -31.43
CA GLY A 431 3.58 1.84 -30.04
C GLY A 431 3.92 3.31 -29.79
N GLY A 432 3.97 3.75 -28.53
CA GLY A 432 4.38 5.12 -28.15
C GLY A 432 3.22 6.11 -28.00
N CYS A 433 3.51 7.42 -28.18
CA CYS A 433 2.58 8.52 -27.86
C CYS A 433 1.22 8.44 -28.58
N ALA A 434 1.20 7.98 -29.83
CA ALA A 434 -0.03 7.90 -30.63
C ALA A 434 -1.04 6.91 -30.03
N ALA A 435 -0.59 5.75 -29.56
CA ALA A 435 -1.49 4.75 -28.94
C ALA A 435 -2.08 5.26 -27.63
N CYS A 436 -1.26 5.93 -26.80
CA CYS A 436 -1.71 6.54 -25.54
C CYS A 436 -2.76 7.65 -25.79
N GLN A 437 -2.53 8.51 -26.79
CA GLN A 437 -3.48 9.58 -27.14
C GLN A 437 -4.80 9.01 -27.68
N ILE A 438 -4.75 8.04 -28.58
CA ILE A 438 -5.95 7.39 -29.13
C ILE A 438 -6.76 6.69 -28.02
N GLU A 439 -6.09 6.04 -27.07
CA GLU A 439 -6.75 5.42 -25.93
C GLU A 439 -7.41 6.47 -25.02
N ALA A 440 -6.70 7.56 -24.71
CA ALA A 440 -7.23 8.65 -23.90
C ALA A 440 -8.46 9.30 -24.56
N GLU A 441 -8.39 9.60 -25.86
CA GLU A 441 -9.50 10.13 -26.65
C GLU A 441 -10.70 9.20 -26.65
N SER A 442 -10.48 7.90 -26.90
CA SER A 442 -11.53 6.86 -26.88
C SER A 442 -12.26 6.80 -25.53
N ARG A 443 -11.49 6.84 -24.42
CA ARG A 443 -12.05 6.83 -23.07
C ARG A 443 -12.88 8.09 -22.78
N LEU A 444 -12.40 9.26 -23.20
CA LEU A 444 -13.10 10.54 -22.98
C LEU A 444 -14.37 10.65 -23.82
N ILE A 445 -14.35 10.21 -25.07
CA ILE A 445 -15.56 10.17 -25.93
C ILE A 445 -16.60 9.23 -25.32
N SER A 446 -16.20 8.03 -24.93
CA SER A 446 -17.08 7.04 -24.30
C SER A 446 -17.65 7.54 -22.97
N LEU A 447 -16.87 8.30 -22.20
CA LEU A 447 -17.33 8.95 -20.97
C LEU A 447 -18.38 10.03 -21.27
N ALA A 448 -18.13 10.87 -22.27
CA ALA A 448 -19.02 11.96 -22.65
C ALA A 448 -20.38 11.42 -23.15
N LEU A 449 -20.36 10.39 -24.01
CA LEU A 449 -21.56 9.73 -24.51
C LEU A 449 -22.40 9.15 -23.37
N ARG A 450 -21.77 8.41 -22.45
CA ARG A 450 -22.47 7.87 -21.26
C ARG A 450 -22.96 8.94 -20.30
N SER A 451 -22.38 10.14 -20.34
CA SER A 451 -22.81 11.28 -19.52
C SER A 451 -23.93 12.11 -20.16
N GLY A 452 -24.49 11.67 -21.29
CA GLY A 452 -25.60 12.35 -21.97
C GLY A 452 -25.16 13.49 -22.89
N VAL A 453 -23.87 13.61 -23.21
CA VAL A 453 -23.39 14.59 -24.20
C VAL A 453 -23.79 14.13 -25.61
N SER A 454 -24.50 14.99 -26.34
CA SER A 454 -24.94 14.68 -27.70
C SER A 454 -23.75 14.32 -28.62
N PRO A 455 -23.85 13.23 -29.40
CA PRO A 455 -22.83 12.86 -30.39
C PRO A 455 -22.49 14.01 -31.34
N ARG A 456 -23.46 14.86 -31.70
CA ARG A 456 -23.25 16.03 -32.57
C ARG A 456 -22.25 17.03 -31.99
N VAL A 457 -22.28 17.25 -30.67
CA VAL A 457 -21.35 18.16 -29.98
C VAL A 457 -19.94 17.56 -30.01
N ILE A 458 -19.82 16.27 -29.72
CA ILE A 458 -18.53 15.55 -29.73
C ILE A 458 -17.94 15.57 -31.15
N ILE A 459 -18.73 15.22 -32.16
CA ILE A 459 -18.32 15.25 -33.58
C ILE A 459 -17.80 16.65 -33.94
N LYS A 460 -18.51 17.71 -33.55
CA LYS A 460 -18.10 19.10 -33.84
C LYS A 460 -16.76 19.47 -33.18
N GLN A 461 -16.49 19.00 -31.97
CA GLN A 461 -15.23 19.29 -31.27
C GLN A 461 -14.03 18.55 -31.88
N LEU A 462 -14.25 17.33 -32.40
CA LEU A 462 -13.18 16.48 -32.93
C LEU A 462 -12.93 16.67 -34.43
N SER A 463 -13.96 17.05 -35.19
CA SER A 463 -13.85 17.31 -36.63
C SER A 463 -12.92 18.48 -36.89
N GLY A 464 -12.01 18.33 -37.86
CA GLY A 464 -11.09 19.41 -38.23
C GLY A 464 -9.78 19.47 -37.44
N ILE A 465 -9.61 18.67 -36.38
CA ILE A 465 -8.33 18.58 -35.66
C ILE A 465 -7.27 18.03 -36.63
N ARG A 466 -6.12 18.73 -36.75
CA ARG A 466 -5.07 18.39 -37.72
C ARG A 466 -3.82 17.81 -37.05
N CYS A 467 -3.27 16.79 -37.69
CA CYS A 467 -1.97 16.19 -37.39
C CYS A 467 -0.97 16.62 -38.50
N PRO A 468 0.36 16.62 -38.26
CA PRO A 468 1.37 16.89 -39.30
C PRO A 468 1.35 15.96 -40.52
N SER A 469 0.56 14.88 -40.48
CA SER A 469 0.41 13.90 -41.57
C SER A 469 -1.06 13.66 -41.93
N PRO A 470 -1.75 14.61 -42.56
CA PRO A 470 -3.09 14.38 -43.10
C PRO A 470 -3.03 13.42 -44.29
N SER A 471 -4.11 12.67 -44.53
CA SER A 471 -4.20 11.71 -45.64
C SER A 471 -5.51 11.85 -46.41
N TRP A 472 -5.48 11.53 -47.70
CA TRP A 472 -6.67 11.49 -48.54
C TRP A 472 -7.16 10.06 -48.73
N VAL A 473 -8.46 9.83 -48.50
CA VAL A 473 -9.10 8.52 -48.65
C VAL A 473 -10.44 8.72 -49.35
N GLU A 474 -10.62 8.09 -50.51
CA GLU A 474 -11.90 8.10 -51.26
C GLU A 474 -12.47 9.51 -51.49
N GLY A 475 -11.61 10.47 -51.85
CA GLY A 475 -12.00 11.86 -52.11
C GLY A 475 -12.28 12.70 -50.86
N LYS A 476 -12.17 12.13 -49.65
CA LYS A 476 -12.28 12.86 -48.37
C LYS A 476 -10.91 12.99 -47.72
N GLN A 477 -10.61 14.17 -47.20
CA GLN A 477 -9.39 14.39 -46.42
C GLN A 477 -9.62 13.91 -44.98
N ILE A 478 -8.70 13.11 -44.44
CA ILE A 478 -8.63 12.71 -43.02
C ILE A 478 -7.46 13.48 -42.40
N LEU A 479 -7.76 14.30 -41.41
CA LEU A 479 -6.81 15.30 -40.90
C LEU A 479 -5.97 14.80 -39.72
N SER A 480 -6.52 13.90 -38.91
CA SER A 480 -5.89 13.32 -37.73
C SER A 480 -6.67 12.09 -37.24
N CYS A 481 -6.19 11.44 -36.16
CA CYS A 481 -6.93 10.36 -35.49
C CYS A 481 -8.26 10.85 -34.86
N PRO A 482 -8.30 11.98 -34.11
CA PRO A 482 -9.55 12.57 -33.65
C PRO A 482 -10.57 12.85 -34.77
N ASP A 483 -10.10 13.42 -35.89
CA ASP A 483 -10.94 13.73 -37.05
C ASP A 483 -11.47 12.46 -37.72
N ALA A 484 -10.67 11.39 -37.77
CA ALA A 484 -11.11 10.08 -38.23
C ALA A 484 -12.20 9.49 -37.31
N MET A 485 -12.02 9.55 -35.98
CA MET A 485 -13.01 9.08 -35.02
C MET A 485 -14.33 9.87 -35.12
N ALA A 486 -14.24 11.19 -35.32
CA ALA A 486 -15.41 12.05 -35.53
C ALA A 486 -16.19 11.66 -36.78
N LYS A 487 -15.51 11.35 -37.88
CA LYS A 487 -16.13 10.95 -39.15
C LYS A 487 -16.81 9.60 -39.07
N VAL A 488 -16.20 8.62 -38.41
CA VAL A 488 -16.84 7.31 -38.18
C VAL A 488 -18.05 7.47 -37.27
N LEU A 489 -17.92 8.21 -36.16
CA LEU A 489 -19.07 8.48 -35.28
C LEU A 489 -20.19 9.23 -36.01
N ALA A 490 -19.86 10.18 -36.88
CA ALA A 490 -20.84 10.90 -37.70
C ALA A 490 -21.53 10.01 -38.74
N SER A 491 -20.77 9.11 -39.38
CA SER A 491 -21.30 8.08 -40.29
C SER A 491 -22.32 7.20 -39.57
N VAL A 492 -21.93 6.62 -38.43
CA VAL A 492 -22.79 5.71 -37.66
C VAL A 492 -24.00 6.45 -37.06
N ALA A 493 -23.83 7.71 -36.63
CA ALA A 493 -24.91 8.51 -36.06
C ALA A 493 -25.79 9.22 -37.12
N ASN A 494 -25.52 9.03 -38.42
CA ASN A 494 -26.20 9.73 -39.52
C ASN A 494 -26.23 11.26 -39.34
N VAL A 495 -25.10 11.85 -38.94
CA VAL A 495 -24.94 13.30 -38.75
C VAL A 495 -24.17 13.89 -39.93
N GLU A 496 -24.79 14.83 -40.64
CA GLU A 496 -24.07 15.61 -41.66
C GLU A 496 -23.04 16.55 -41.00
N VAL A 497 -21.78 16.38 -41.36
CA VAL A 497 -20.69 17.26 -40.93
C VAL A 497 -20.45 18.30 -42.02
N LYS A 498 -20.80 19.57 -41.76
CA LYS A 498 -20.34 20.69 -42.59
C LYS A 498 -18.87 20.94 -42.26
N VAL A 499 -17.99 20.57 -43.18
CA VAL A 499 -16.56 20.88 -43.09
C VAL A 499 -16.35 22.26 -43.70
N ASP A 500 -15.91 23.24 -42.91
CA ASP A 500 -15.44 24.51 -43.45
C ASP A 500 -14.11 24.26 -44.17
N ASP A 501 -14.12 24.36 -45.50
CA ASP A 501 -12.98 24.04 -46.37
C ASP A 501 -11.93 25.17 -46.44
N HIS A 502 -12.07 26.18 -45.58
CA HIS A 502 -11.17 27.33 -45.51
C HIS A 502 -10.25 27.21 -44.30
N THR A 503 -9.11 26.53 -44.44
CA THR A 503 -8.03 26.69 -43.46
C THR A 503 -6.66 26.47 -44.08
N LEU A 504 -5.85 27.53 -44.02
CA LEU A 504 -4.46 27.60 -44.48
C LEU A 504 -3.60 26.56 -43.71
N MET A 505 -2.76 25.82 -44.43
CA MET A 505 -1.81 24.89 -43.81
C MET A 505 -0.74 25.67 -43.04
N ALA A 506 -0.41 25.27 -41.82
CA ALA A 506 0.64 25.89 -41.02
C ALA A 506 1.93 25.07 -41.08
N CYS A 507 3.07 25.75 -41.19
CA CYS A 507 4.39 25.18 -41.25
C CYS A 507 4.73 24.52 -39.92
N PRO A 508 5.18 23.25 -39.90
CA PRO A 508 5.49 22.55 -38.66
C PRO A 508 6.67 23.17 -37.89
N ASP A 509 7.58 23.87 -38.59
CA ASP A 509 8.78 24.43 -37.98
C ASP A 509 8.53 25.82 -37.38
N CYS A 510 7.69 26.65 -38.02
CA CYS A 510 7.53 28.06 -37.62
C CYS A 510 6.07 28.54 -37.51
N GLY A 511 5.09 27.71 -37.84
CA GLY A 511 3.67 28.04 -37.78
C GLY A 511 3.15 28.96 -38.89
N SER A 512 4.01 29.46 -39.78
CA SER A 512 3.61 30.30 -40.93
C SER A 512 2.80 29.51 -41.96
N VAL A 513 2.04 30.20 -42.81
CA VAL A 513 1.27 29.53 -43.86
C VAL A 513 2.18 28.78 -44.85
N LEU A 514 1.79 27.55 -45.18
CA LEU A 514 2.37 26.73 -46.24
C LEU A 514 1.63 26.98 -47.55
N GLU A 515 2.40 27.15 -48.61
CA GLU A 515 1.94 27.23 -49.99
C GLU A 515 2.19 25.88 -50.68
N MET A 516 1.39 25.56 -51.69
CA MET A 516 1.55 24.33 -52.46
C MET A 516 2.00 24.68 -53.87
N GLU A 517 3.20 24.24 -54.26
CA GLU A 517 3.82 24.53 -55.56
C GLU A 517 4.47 23.24 -56.09
N GLU A 518 4.21 22.89 -57.35
CA GLU A 518 4.75 21.70 -58.03
C GLU A 518 4.63 20.36 -57.26
N GLY A 519 3.56 20.18 -56.46
CA GLY A 519 3.35 18.94 -55.68
C GLY A 519 4.09 18.89 -54.34
N CYS A 520 4.71 20.00 -53.94
CA CYS A 520 5.38 20.17 -52.66
C CYS A 520 4.69 21.23 -51.80
N LEU A 521 4.62 20.97 -50.48
CA LEU A 521 4.28 21.97 -49.48
C LEU A 521 5.53 22.78 -49.16
N LEU A 522 5.46 24.10 -49.30
CA LEU A 522 6.57 25.04 -49.12
C LEU A 522 6.22 26.09 -48.08
N CYS A 523 7.13 26.34 -47.14
CA CYS A 523 7.07 27.48 -46.24
C CYS A 523 8.01 28.58 -46.72
N ARG A 524 7.45 29.68 -47.23
CA ARG A 524 8.22 30.87 -47.63
C ARG A 524 8.94 31.55 -46.46
N SER A 525 8.50 31.31 -45.22
CA SER A 525 9.03 31.98 -44.02
C SER A 525 10.28 31.31 -43.43
N CYS A 526 10.38 29.99 -43.44
CA CYS A 526 11.53 29.27 -42.88
C CYS A 526 12.23 28.33 -43.86
N GLY A 527 11.73 28.18 -45.09
CA GLY A 527 12.30 27.31 -46.10
C GLY A 527 11.91 25.83 -45.97
N PHE A 528 11.01 25.47 -45.06
CA PHE A 528 10.48 24.10 -44.95
C PHE A 528 9.86 23.64 -46.28
N SER A 529 10.22 22.45 -46.76
CA SER A 529 9.61 21.84 -47.94
C SER A 529 9.28 20.37 -47.70
N LYS A 530 8.11 19.91 -48.16
CA LYS A 530 7.70 18.50 -48.13
C LYS A 530 6.94 18.13 -49.39
N CYS A 531 7.56 17.35 -50.25
CA CYS A 531 6.99 16.86 -51.49
C CYS A 531 6.20 15.56 -51.29
N SER A 532 5.17 15.38 -52.12
CA SER A 532 4.29 14.21 -52.13
C SER A 532 4.94 12.99 -52.76
#